data_AF-A0A1A8BCV7-F1
#
_entry.id   AF-A0A1A8BCV7-F1
#
_cell.length_a   1.000
_cell.length_b   1.000
_cell.length_c   1.000
_cell.angle_alpha   90.00
_cell.angle_beta   90.00
_cell.angle_gamma   90.00
#
_symmetry.space_group_name_H-M   'P 1'
#
loop_
_entity.id
_entity.type
_entity.pdbx_description
1 polymer ?
#
loop_
_entity_poly.entity_id
_entity_poly.type
_entity_poly.pdbx_seq_one_letter_code
_entity_poly.pdbx_strand_id
1 'polypeptide(L)'
;NQEVETECSPVSNRVCRCKPGYYLMDDFCDKHSECGLGYGVQTAGTPQKDTVCEKCPSGYFSNSSSQLDSCMKHQECGNGQLVLLAGSAYHDTVCGACEDFANG
;
A
#
# COMPACT_ATOMS: atom_id res chain seq x y z
N ASN A 1 15.99 7.80 -13.22
CA ASN A 1 15.04 7.90 -12.07
C ASN A 1 15.69 8.64 -10.90
N GLN A 2 16.51 9.65 -11.21
CA GLN A 2 17.29 10.42 -10.25
C GLN A 2 16.94 11.90 -10.37
N GLU A 3 17.14 12.63 -9.28
CA GLU A 3 17.03 14.08 -9.19
C GLU A 3 18.20 14.65 -8.39
N VAL A 4 18.51 15.91 -8.63
CA VAL A 4 19.56 16.61 -7.89
C VAL A 4 19.00 16.99 -6.52
N GLU A 5 19.64 16.49 -5.46
CA GLU A 5 19.32 16.85 -4.08
C GLU A 5 20.11 18.09 -3.65
N THR A 6 21.36 18.19 -4.10
CA THR A 6 22.23 19.32 -3.81
C THR A 6 23.06 19.64 -5.04
N GLU A 7 23.02 20.90 -5.47
CA GLU A 7 23.82 21.38 -6.60
C GLU A 7 25.32 21.40 -6.28
N CYS A 8 26.15 21.48 -7.33
CA CYS A 8 27.59 21.62 -7.12
C CYS A 8 27.96 22.99 -6.55
N SER A 9 29.08 23.02 -5.81
CA SER A 9 29.73 24.24 -5.33
C SER A 9 31.23 24.19 -5.65
N PRO A 10 32.00 25.29 -5.46
CA PRO A 10 33.44 25.26 -5.67
C PRO A 10 34.21 24.25 -4.79
N VAL A 11 33.60 23.75 -3.72
CA VAL A 11 34.22 22.81 -2.76
C VAL A 11 33.48 21.48 -2.62
N SER A 12 32.33 21.32 -3.28
CA SER A 12 31.52 20.11 -3.17
C SER A 12 30.94 19.71 -4.52
N ASN A 13 31.01 18.41 -4.81
CA ASN A 13 30.32 17.85 -5.96
C ASN A 13 28.80 17.90 -5.73
N ARG A 14 28.04 17.83 -6.83
CA ARG A 14 26.59 17.66 -6.76
C ARG A 14 26.24 16.33 -6.07
N VAL A 15 25.11 16.31 -5.36
CA VAL A 15 24.53 15.10 -4.77
C VAL A 15 23.24 14.79 -5.49
N CYS A 16 23.10 13.54 -5.93
CA CYS A 16 21.91 13.03 -6.59
C CYS A 16 21.21 12.03 -5.68
N ARG A 17 19.87 11.97 -5.78
CA ARG A 17 19.04 10.97 -5.09
C ARG A 17 18.03 10.34 -6.04
N CYS A 18 17.48 9.19 -5.66
CA CYS A 18 16.36 8.59 -6.39
C CYS A 18 15.09 9.42 -6.22
N LYS A 19 14.32 9.55 -7.30
CA LYS A 19 13.02 10.23 -7.29
C LYS A 19 12.02 9.46 -6.40
N PRO A 20 10.95 10.11 -5.90
CA PRO A 20 9.88 9.41 -5.19
C PRO A 20 9.34 8.22 -5.99
N GLY A 21 9.12 7.08 -5.32
CA GLY A 21 8.76 5.80 -5.94
C GLY A 21 9.95 4.97 -6.42
N TYR A 22 11.19 5.37 -6.11
CA TYR A 22 12.40 4.65 -6.46
C TYR A 22 13.38 4.61 -5.28
N TYR A 23 14.23 3.58 -5.24
CA TYR A 23 15.32 3.41 -4.28
C TYR A 23 16.63 3.04 -4.97
N LEU A 24 17.74 3.35 -4.33
CA LEU A 24 19.08 3.03 -4.83
C LEU A 24 19.40 1.54 -4.62
N MET A 25 19.66 0.82 -5.72
CA MET A 25 20.06 -0.57 -5.78
C MET A 25 21.19 -0.73 -6.81
N ASP A 26 22.36 -1.22 -6.39
CA ASP A 26 23.53 -1.46 -7.25
C ASP A 26 23.87 -0.27 -8.19
N ASP A 27 23.88 0.96 -7.65
CA ASP A 27 24.09 2.24 -8.35
C ASP A 27 22.97 2.68 -9.32
N PHE A 28 21.88 1.93 -9.42
CA PHE A 28 20.68 2.28 -10.18
C PHE A 28 19.52 2.66 -9.26
N CYS A 29 18.60 3.48 -9.77
CA CYS A 29 17.37 3.80 -9.05
C CYS A 29 16.26 2.87 -9.55
N ASP A 30 15.99 1.84 -8.79
CA ASP A 30 14.95 0.85 -9.04
C ASP A 30 13.62 1.29 -8.48
N LYS A 31 12.54 0.90 -9.15
CA LYS A 31 11.18 1.26 -8.73
C LYS A 31 10.85 0.54 -7.42
N HIS A 32 10.13 1.22 -6.52
CA HIS A 32 9.63 0.59 -5.31
C HIS A 32 8.70 -0.59 -5.63
N SER A 33 8.82 -1.65 -4.85
CA SER A 33 7.95 -2.82 -4.89
C SER A 33 6.50 -2.43 -4.58
N GLU A 34 5.58 -2.96 -5.37
CA GLU A 34 4.14 -2.86 -5.09
C GLU A 34 3.72 -4.00 -4.17
N CYS A 35 3.01 -3.66 -3.09
CA CYS A 35 2.34 -4.63 -2.24
C CYS A 35 1.07 -5.06 -2.96
N GLY A 36 1.07 -6.31 -3.43
CA GLY A 36 -0.06 -6.90 -4.14
C GLY A 36 -1.26 -7.22 -3.25
N LEU A 37 -2.29 -7.79 -3.86
CA LEU A 37 -3.52 -8.21 -3.19
C LEU A 37 -3.22 -9.07 -1.94
N GLY A 38 -3.89 -8.78 -0.83
CA GLY A 38 -3.65 -9.47 0.45
C GLY A 38 -2.42 -8.97 1.22
N TYR A 39 -1.67 -8.03 0.66
CA TYR A 39 -0.53 -7.39 1.29
C TYR A 39 -0.72 -5.86 1.30
N GLY A 40 -0.19 -5.23 2.33
CA GLY A 40 -0.15 -3.77 2.45
C GLY A 40 1.25 -3.30 2.79
N VAL A 41 1.47 -2.01 2.61
CA VAL A 41 2.72 -1.35 2.98
C VAL A 41 2.86 -1.34 4.50
N GLN A 42 3.87 -2.04 5.00
CA GLN A 42 4.29 -1.99 6.40
C GLN A 42 5.27 -0.84 6.63
N THR A 43 6.21 -0.65 5.71
CA THR A 43 7.18 0.45 5.74
C THR A 43 7.29 1.03 4.35
N ALA A 44 7.04 2.33 4.24
CA ALA A 44 7.17 3.05 2.99
C ALA A 44 8.62 3.02 2.49
N GLY A 45 8.80 2.83 1.19
CA GLY A 45 10.11 2.92 0.56
C GLY A 45 10.74 4.31 0.73
N THR A 46 12.06 4.33 0.79
CA THR A 46 12.89 5.54 0.86
C THR A 46 13.81 5.60 -0.36
N PRO A 47 14.53 6.71 -0.60
CA PRO A 47 15.48 6.75 -1.72
C PRO A 47 16.64 5.74 -1.59
N GLN A 48 16.82 5.08 -0.43
CA GLN A 48 17.85 4.07 -0.19
C GLN A 48 17.30 2.66 0.10
N LYS A 49 15.99 2.52 0.33
CA LYS A 49 15.38 1.24 0.70
C LYS A 49 14.06 1.05 -0.01
N ASP A 50 13.82 -0.19 -0.42
CA ASP A 50 12.55 -0.57 -1.03
C ASP A 50 11.38 -0.53 -0.01
N THR A 51 10.16 -0.49 -0.54
CA THR A 51 8.93 -0.68 0.21
C THR A 51 8.91 -2.09 0.82
N VAL A 52 8.56 -2.17 2.10
CA VAL A 52 8.36 -3.44 2.80
C VAL A 52 6.87 -3.74 2.87
N CYS A 53 6.49 -4.88 2.30
CA CYS A 53 5.12 -5.36 2.31
C CYS A 53 4.90 -6.39 3.43
N GLU A 54 3.75 -6.31 4.08
CA GLU A 54 3.29 -7.33 5.02
C GLU A 54 1.97 -7.94 4.59
N LYS A 55 1.75 -9.20 4.98
CA LYS A 55 0.46 -9.85 4.78
C LYS A 55 -0.57 -9.17 5.68
N CYS A 56 -1.75 -8.88 5.15
CA CYS A 56 -2.78 -8.25 5.95
C CYS A 56 -3.20 -9.14 7.13
N PRO A 57 -3.16 -8.60 8.36
CA PRO A 57 -3.54 -9.35 9.56
C PRO A 57 -5.05 -9.58 9.59
N SER A 58 -5.50 -10.47 10.49
CA SER A 58 -6.92 -10.73 10.69
C SER A 58 -7.69 -9.44 11.02
N GLY A 59 -8.82 -9.23 10.34
CA GLY A 59 -9.60 -8.00 10.44
C GLY A 59 -9.17 -6.90 9.45
N TYR A 60 -8.22 -7.18 8.56
CA TYR A 60 -7.75 -6.25 7.54
C TYR A 60 -7.67 -6.91 6.16
N PHE A 61 -7.69 -6.08 5.11
CA PHE A 61 -7.60 -6.50 3.72
C PHE A 61 -6.85 -5.49 2.85
N SER A 62 -6.41 -5.95 1.68
CA SER A 62 -5.92 -5.13 0.58
C SER A 62 -6.41 -5.72 -0.73
N ASN A 63 -7.12 -4.91 -1.52
CA ASN A 63 -7.73 -5.30 -2.80
C ASN A 63 -7.06 -4.62 -4.01
N SER A 64 -5.92 -3.97 -3.81
CA SER A 64 -5.14 -3.31 -4.86
C SER A 64 -3.67 -3.73 -4.80
N SER A 65 -2.94 -3.43 -5.88
CA SER A 65 -1.48 -3.48 -5.92
C SER A 65 -0.97 -2.04 -5.74
N SER A 66 -0.24 -1.76 -4.67
CA SER A 66 0.15 -0.39 -4.34
C SER A 66 1.51 -0.31 -3.65
N GLN A 67 2.27 0.73 -3.96
CA GLN A 67 3.53 1.06 -3.27
C GLN A 67 3.31 1.85 -1.97
N LEU A 68 2.08 2.32 -1.71
CA LEU A 68 1.78 3.27 -0.62
C LEU A 68 0.67 2.79 0.31
N ASP A 69 -0.27 1.97 -0.19
CA ASP A 69 -1.45 1.62 0.59
C ASP A 69 -1.14 0.55 1.64
N SER A 70 -1.45 0.88 2.90
CA SER A 70 -1.45 -0.08 4.00
C SER A 70 -2.70 -0.96 3.96
N CYS A 71 -2.69 -2.07 4.70
CA CYS A 71 -3.89 -2.88 4.87
C CYS A 71 -5.04 -2.05 5.48
N MET A 72 -6.21 -2.15 4.86
CA MET A 72 -7.43 -1.47 5.29
C MET A 72 -8.19 -2.34 6.28
N LYS A 73 -8.77 -1.75 7.32
CA LYS A 73 -9.60 -2.48 8.28
C LYS A 73 -10.87 -2.95 7.60
N HIS A 74 -11.34 -4.16 7.92
CA HIS A 74 -12.65 -4.63 7.49
C HIS A 74 -13.76 -3.71 8.01
N GLN A 75 -14.77 -3.47 7.18
CA GLN A 75 -15.97 -2.76 7.60
C GLN A 75 -16.75 -3.57 8.64
N GLU A 76 -17.39 -2.84 9.55
CA GLU A 76 -18.28 -3.40 10.57
C GLU A 76 -19.73 -3.20 10.11
N CYS A 77 -20.53 -4.26 10.13
CA CYS A 77 -21.94 -4.14 9.76
C CYS A 77 -22.73 -3.37 10.81
N GLY A 78 -23.49 -2.37 10.37
CA GLY A 78 -24.30 -1.52 11.24
C GLY A 78 -25.57 -2.20 11.74
N ASN A 79 -26.32 -1.49 12.59
CA ASN A 79 -27.58 -1.99 13.14
C ASN A 79 -28.58 -2.35 12.04
N GLY A 80 -29.11 -3.57 12.08
CA GLY A 80 -30.05 -4.10 11.09
C GLY A 80 -29.40 -4.75 9.87
N GLN A 81 -28.07 -4.71 9.75
CA GLN A 81 -27.32 -5.41 8.72
C GLN A 81 -26.68 -6.69 9.29
N LEU A 82 -26.62 -7.72 8.46
CA LEU A 82 -25.94 -8.97 8.74
C LEU A 82 -24.69 -9.09 7.86
N VAL A 83 -23.69 -9.81 8.37
CA VAL A 83 -22.53 -10.21 7.56
C VAL A 83 -23.00 -11.26 6.56
N LEU A 84 -22.98 -10.90 5.27
CA LEU A 84 -23.30 -11.81 4.18
C LEU A 84 -22.08 -12.57 3.71
N LEU A 85 -20.93 -11.90 3.68
CA LEU A 85 -19.64 -12.49 3.36
C LEU A 85 -18.61 -11.95 4.34
N ALA A 86 -17.95 -12.84 5.07
CA ALA A 86 -16.86 -12.46 5.95
C ALA A 86 -15.65 -11.98 5.11
N GLY A 87 -15.07 -10.86 5.50
CA GLY A 87 -13.88 -10.34 4.84
C GLY A 87 -12.69 -11.30 4.91
N SER A 88 -11.79 -11.20 3.95
CA SER A 88 -10.50 -11.93 3.95
C SER A 88 -9.35 -10.95 3.77
N ALA A 89 -8.12 -11.45 3.63
CA ALA A 89 -6.98 -10.58 3.30
C ALA A 89 -7.17 -9.84 1.96
N TYR A 90 -8.02 -10.34 1.06
CA TYR A 90 -8.15 -9.84 -0.31
C TYR A 90 -9.39 -8.98 -0.55
N HIS A 91 -10.37 -9.02 0.34
CA HIS A 91 -11.63 -8.30 0.18
C HIS A 91 -12.24 -7.96 1.53
N ASP A 92 -13.07 -6.92 1.52
CA ASP A 92 -13.79 -6.46 2.70
C ASP A 92 -14.94 -7.40 3.07
N THR A 93 -15.40 -7.30 4.31
CA THR A 93 -16.67 -7.86 4.76
C THR A 93 -17.81 -7.27 3.94
N VAL A 94 -18.79 -8.06 3.53
CA VAL A 94 -19.99 -7.57 2.83
C VAL A 94 -21.16 -7.62 3.79
N CYS A 95 -21.81 -6.47 3.98
CA CYS A 95 -22.98 -6.30 4.83
C CYS A 95 -24.24 -6.15 3.98
N GLY A 96 -25.38 -6.60 4.48
CA GLY A 96 -26.68 -6.28 3.89
C GLY A 96 -27.83 -6.49 4.87
N ALA A 97 -28.95 -5.82 4.61
CA ALA A 97 -30.18 -5.95 5.37
C ALA A 97 -31.11 -6.98 4.70
N CYS A 98 -32.00 -7.60 5.47
CA CYS A 98 -33.02 -8.50 4.90
C CYS A 98 -33.93 -7.78 3.88
N GLU A 99 -34.12 -6.46 4.02
CA GLU A 99 -34.92 -5.63 3.11
C GLU A 99 -34.28 -5.49 1.71
N ASP A 100 -32.94 -5.54 1.63
CA ASP A 100 -32.19 -5.46 0.37
C ASP A 100 -32.44 -6.70 -0.51
N PHE A 101 -32.81 -7.83 0.10
CA PHE A 101 -33.12 -9.09 -0.59
C PHE A 101 -34.61 -9.37 -0.75
N ALA A 102 -35.47 -8.62 -0.06
CA ALA A 102 -36.92 -8.81 -0.10
C ALA A 102 -37.59 -8.24 -1.36
N ASN A 103 -36.87 -7.41 -2.12
CA ASN A 103 -37.34 -6.81 -3.38
C ASN A 103 -36.72 -7.46 -4.63
N GLY A 104 -36.21 -8.69 -4.51
CA GLY A 104 -35.66 -9.49 -5.62
C GLY A 104 -36.73 -10.29 -6.35
#